data_AF-A0A6B3LUN2-F1
#
_entry.id   AF-A0A6B3LUN2-F1
#
_cell.length_a   1.000
_cell.length_b   1.000
_cell.length_c   1.000
_cell.angle_alpha   90.00
_cell.angle_beta   90.00
_cell.angle_gamma   90.00
#
_symmetry.space_group_name_H-M   'P 1'
#
loop_
_entity.id
_entity.type
_entity.pdbx_description
1 polymer ?
#
loop_
_entity_poly.entity_id
_entity_poly.type
_entity_poly.pdbx_seq_one_letter_code
_entity_poly.pdbx_strand_id
1 'polypeptide(L)'
;MQKLKLYLHYHRRLLAFNLPFSLLVSVVSMAISAKGMIGLINGFSLSLLTGSFVLSVYFYGQRYGQQYYFYHNMGISKQELIVSAFLLNAMLAVLLFCFKLCLYA
;
A
#
# COMPACT_ATOMS: atom_id res chain seq x y z
N MET A 1 -3.92 -21.62 -9.02
CA MET A 1 -4.69 -20.37 -9.26
C MET A 1 -5.48 -19.85 -8.05
N GLN A 2 -6.08 -20.70 -7.19
CA GLN A 2 -6.87 -20.22 -6.04
C GLN A 2 -6.08 -19.38 -5.02
N LYS A 3 -4.84 -19.80 -4.67
CA LYS A 3 -3.98 -19.05 -3.74
C LYS A 3 -3.68 -17.61 -4.22
N LEU A 4 -3.41 -17.43 -5.51
CA LEU A 4 -3.19 -16.10 -6.09
C LEU A 4 -4.41 -15.18 -5.90
N LYS A 5 -5.62 -15.72 -6.07
CA LYS A 5 -6.85 -14.96 -5.84
C LYS A 5 -6.98 -14.52 -4.37
N LEU A 6 -6.51 -15.33 -3.41
CA LEU A 6 -6.52 -14.99 -1.99
C LEU A 6 -5.56 -13.84 -1.66
N TYR A 7 -4.33 -13.89 -2.19
CA TYR A 7 -3.37 -12.79 -2.05
C TYR A 7 -3.90 -11.49 -2.64
N LEU A 8 -4.49 -11.55 -3.84
CA LEU A 8 -5.10 -10.38 -4.46
C LEU A 8 -6.32 -9.85 -3.69
N HIS A 9 -7.13 -10.74 -3.12
CA HIS A 9 -8.27 -10.35 -2.28
C HIS A 9 -7.78 -9.59 -1.05
N TYR A 10 -6.80 -10.15 -0.33
CA TYR A 10 -6.19 -9.51 0.83
C TYR A 10 -5.60 -8.14 0.45
N HIS A 11 -4.79 -8.09 -0.60
CA HIS A 11 -4.17 -6.86 -1.08
C HIS A 11 -5.22 -5.80 -1.42
N ARG A 12 -6.28 -6.14 -2.17
CA ARG A 12 -7.36 -5.20 -2.51
C ARG A 12 -8.06 -4.62 -1.28
N ARG A 13 -8.31 -5.45 -0.26
CA ARG A 13 -8.93 -4.99 1.00
C ARG A 13 -8.01 -4.08 1.79
N LEU A 14 -6.72 -4.39 1.82
CA LEU A 14 -5.72 -3.58 2.51
C LEU A 14 -5.49 -2.25 1.78
N LEU A 15 -5.46 -2.27 0.46
CA LEU A 15 -5.33 -1.10 -0.41
C LEU A 15 -6.48 -0.11 -0.22
N ALA A 16 -7.70 -0.60 0.03
CA ALA A 16 -8.86 0.25 0.30
C ALA A 16 -8.71 1.12 1.56
N PHE A 17 -7.93 0.67 2.54
CA PHE A 17 -7.54 1.50 3.68
C PHE A 17 -6.32 2.36 3.36
N ASN A 18 -5.36 1.83 2.60
CA ASN A 18 -4.08 2.47 2.36
C ASN A 18 -4.19 3.70 1.45
N LEU A 19 -4.95 3.59 0.35
CA LEU A 19 -5.09 4.65 -0.64
C LEU A 19 -5.61 5.98 -0.06
N PRO A 20 -6.69 6.03 0.73
CA PRO A 20 -7.16 7.29 1.30
C PRO A 20 -6.09 8.02 2.12
N PHE A 21 -5.39 7.31 3.02
CA PHE A 21 -4.34 7.91 3.84
C PHE A 21 -3.12 8.32 3.00
N SER A 22 -2.74 7.50 2.01
CA SER A 22 -1.66 7.84 1.08
C SER A 22 -1.97 9.09 0.25
N LEU A 23 -3.20 9.21 -0.24
CA LEU A 23 -3.66 10.38 -1.00
C LEU A 23 -3.69 11.63 -0.12
N LEU A 24 -4.19 11.54 1.11
CA LEU A 24 -4.18 12.67 2.05
C LEU A 24 -2.76 13.19 2.29
N VAL A 25 -1.80 12.29 2.57
CA VAL A 25 -0.39 12.69 2.75
C VAL A 25 0.20 13.27 1.47
N SER A 26 -0.15 12.74 0.30
CA SER A 26 0.33 13.27 -0.98
C SER A 26 -0.16 14.67 -1.28
N VAL A 27 -1.41 15.00 -0.93
CA VAL A 27 -1.97 16.36 -1.12
C VAL A 27 -1.27 17.35 -0.21
N VAL A 28 -1.03 16.98 1.05
CA VAL A 28 -0.24 17.80 1.98
C VAL A 28 1.19 17.99 1.47
N SER A 29 1.84 16.93 0.98
CA SER A 29 3.20 17.01 0.44
C SER A 29 3.27 17.85 -0.84
N MET A 30 2.26 17.80 -1.69
CA MET A 30 2.13 18.66 -2.88
C MET A 30 2.08 20.14 -2.49
N ALA A 31 1.32 20.50 -1.44
CA ALA A 31 1.16 21.88 -1.00
C ALA A 31 2.44 22.49 -0.40
N ILE A 32 3.33 21.67 0.16
CA ILE A 32 4.56 22.14 0.83
C ILE A 32 5.78 22.08 -0.11
N SER A 33 5.73 21.27 -1.17
CA SER A 33 6.85 21.10 -2.11
C SER A 33 6.93 22.22 -3.15
N ALA A 34 8.14 22.71 -3.43
CA ALA A 34 8.38 23.69 -4.50
C ALA A 34 8.00 23.15 -5.90
N LYS A 35 8.12 21.83 -6.10
CA LYS A 35 7.65 21.13 -7.31
C LYS A 35 6.45 20.27 -6.92
N GLY A 36 5.23 20.78 -7.15
CA GLY A 36 3.99 20.16 -6.69
C GLY A 36 3.85 18.68 -7.07
N MET A 37 4.01 18.34 -8.35
CA MET A 37 3.89 16.94 -8.83
C MET A 37 4.93 16.01 -8.20
N ILE A 38 6.15 16.49 -8.00
CA ILE A 38 7.22 15.71 -7.36
C ILE A 38 6.92 15.52 -5.86
N GLY A 39 6.38 16.56 -5.20
CA GLY A 39 5.89 16.47 -3.82
C GLY A 39 4.77 15.45 -3.69
N LEU A 40 3.79 15.48 -4.58
CA LEU A 40 2.70 14.51 -4.63
C LEU A 40 3.24 13.07 -4.73
N ILE A 41 4.14 12.80 -5.70
CA ILE A 41 4.70 11.46 -5.90
C ILE A 41 5.50 11.01 -4.68
N ASN A 42 6.34 11.88 -4.10
CA ASN A 42 7.14 11.55 -2.93
C ASN A 42 6.24 11.25 -1.71
N GLY A 43 5.28 12.13 -1.42
CA GLY A 43 4.35 11.97 -0.29
C GLY A 43 3.49 10.72 -0.44
N PHE A 44 2.94 10.48 -1.64
CA PHE A 44 2.16 9.28 -1.93
C PHE A 44 3.00 8.01 -1.73
N SER A 45 4.16 7.93 -2.38
CA SER A 45 5.01 6.73 -2.38
C SER A 45 5.54 6.42 -0.98
N LEU A 46 5.96 7.45 -0.23
CA LEU A 46 6.43 7.29 1.14
C LEU A 46 5.30 6.82 2.05
N SER A 47 4.14 7.48 1.99
CA SER A 47 2.99 7.11 2.82
C SER A 47 2.54 5.68 2.53
N LEU A 48 2.42 5.31 1.25
CA LEU A 48 1.96 4.00 0.75
C LEU A 48 2.73 2.82 1.34
N LEU A 49 4.02 3.02 1.64
CA LEU A 49 4.92 2.00 2.19
C LEU A 49 5.11 2.12 3.71
N THR A 50 4.77 3.24 4.32
CA THR A 50 5.06 3.51 5.74
C THR A 50 3.78 3.66 6.55
N GLY A 51 3.50 4.86 7.05
CA GLY A 51 2.44 5.11 8.03
C GLY A 51 1.09 4.61 7.58
N SER A 52 0.69 4.87 6.33
CA SER A 52 -0.61 4.42 5.83
C SER A 52 -0.67 2.90 5.64
N PHE A 53 0.44 2.24 5.30
CA PHE A 53 0.49 0.78 5.21
C PHE A 53 0.29 0.12 6.58
N VAL A 54 1.03 0.60 7.60
CA VAL A 54 0.92 0.11 8.98
C VAL A 54 -0.51 0.31 9.49
N LEU A 55 -1.08 1.49 9.25
CA LEU A 55 -2.44 1.82 9.64
C LEU A 55 -3.47 0.93 8.93
N SER A 56 -3.22 0.59 7.67
CA SER A 56 -4.08 -0.31 6.89
C SER A 56 -4.03 -1.74 7.39
N VAL A 57 -2.84 -2.26 7.74
CA VAL A 57 -2.68 -3.57 8.38
C VAL A 57 -3.43 -3.61 9.72
N TYR A 58 -3.32 -2.53 10.51
CA TYR A 58 -4.02 -2.39 11.78
C TYR A 58 -5.55 -2.40 11.59
N PHE A 59 -6.11 -1.55 10.72
CA PHE A 59 -7.55 -1.50 10.48
C PHE A 59 -8.09 -2.78 9.85
N TYR A 60 -7.34 -3.41 8.95
CA TYR A 60 -7.71 -4.74 8.44
C TYR A 60 -7.76 -5.76 9.58
N GLY A 61 -6.79 -5.75 10.50
CA GLY A 61 -6.80 -6.62 11.67
C GLY A 61 -8.02 -6.42 12.56
N GLN A 62 -8.41 -5.17 12.81
CA GLN A 62 -9.59 -4.85 13.60
C GLN A 62 -10.90 -5.29 12.92
N ARG A 63 -11.04 -5.04 11.61
CA ARG A 63 -12.29 -5.28 10.88
C ARG A 63 -12.44 -6.72 10.39
N TYR A 64 -11.34 -7.34 9.98
CA TYR A 64 -11.31 -8.62 9.27
C TYR A 64 -10.40 -9.65 9.94
N GLY A 65 -10.08 -9.47 11.22
CA GLY A 65 -9.18 -10.37 11.96
C GLY A 65 -9.54 -11.85 11.87
N GLN A 66 -10.84 -12.17 11.82
CA GLN A 66 -11.34 -13.54 11.67
C GLN A 66 -10.97 -14.18 10.32
N GLN A 67 -10.74 -13.39 9.27
CA GLN A 67 -10.31 -13.89 7.96
C GLN A 67 -8.88 -14.45 8.01
N TYR A 68 -8.04 -14.05 8.98
CA TYR A 68 -6.71 -14.64 9.13
C TYR A 68 -6.76 -16.14 9.42
N TYR A 69 -7.76 -16.62 10.16
CA TYR A 69 -7.96 -18.06 10.37
C TYR A 69 -8.27 -18.79 9.07
N PHE A 70 -9.07 -18.18 8.19
CA PHE A 70 -9.37 -18.75 6.88
C PHE A 70 -8.10 -18.87 6.01
N TYR A 71 -7.28 -17.81 5.94
CA TYR A 71 -6.02 -17.88 5.18
C TYR A 71 -5.04 -18.91 5.78
N HIS A 72 -4.96 -18.97 7.11
CA HIS A 72 -4.12 -19.92 7.81
C HIS A 72 -4.53 -21.38 7.51
N ASN A 73 -5.83 -21.68 7.49
CA ASN A 73 -6.36 -23.00 7.12
C ASN A 73 -6.04 -23.38 5.67
N MET A 74 -5.82 -22.39 4.80
CA MET A 74 -5.38 -22.58 3.41
C MET A 74 -3.85 -22.66 3.28
N GLY A 75 -3.12 -22.69 4.41
CA GLY A 75 -1.67 -22.77 4.48
C GLY A 75 -0.96 -21.47 4.10
N ILE A 76 -1.59 -20.32 4.35
CA ILE A 76 -1.02 -18.99 4.12
C ILE A 76 -0.93 -18.26 5.46
N SER A 77 0.29 -17.92 5.86
CA SER A 77 0.55 -17.18 7.09
C SER A 77 0.17 -15.70 6.96
N LYS A 78 -0.12 -15.07 8.10
CA LYS A 78 -0.36 -13.63 8.18
C LYS A 78 0.83 -12.82 7.65
N GLN A 79 2.06 -13.28 7.93
CA GLN A 79 3.27 -12.59 7.49
C GLN A 79 3.41 -12.63 5.97
N GLU A 80 3.16 -13.77 5.33
CA GLU A 80 3.18 -13.88 3.87
C GLU A 80 2.16 -12.95 3.20
N LEU A 81 0.96 -12.81 3.76
CA LEU A 81 -0.05 -11.86 3.27
C LEU A 81 0.45 -10.41 3.35
N ILE A 82 1.01 -10.01 4.50
CA ILE A 82 1.52 -8.65 4.70
C ILE A 82 2.70 -8.38 3.77
N VAL A 83 3.67 -9.29 3.69
CA VAL A 83 4.86 -9.13 2.83
C VAL A 83 4.48 -9.07 1.36
N SER A 84 3.59 -9.94 0.89
CA SER A 84 3.13 -9.90 -0.50
C SER A 84 2.40 -8.59 -0.83
N ALA A 85 1.56 -8.09 0.07
CA ALA A 85 0.91 -6.80 -0.10
C ALA A 85 1.90 -5.62 -0.09
N PHE A 86 2.93 -5.69 0.77
CA PHE A 86 4.00 -4.70 0.81
C PHE A 86 4.79 -4.68 -0.50
N LEU A 87 5.16 -5.85 -1.03
CA LEU A 87 5.90 -5.97 -2.29
C LEU A 87 5.12 -5.39 -3.48
N LEU A 88 3.80 -5.61 -3.54
CA LEU A 88 2.95 -5.01 -4.56
C LEU A 88 2.92 -3.48 -4.45
N ASN A 89 2.82 -2.94 -3.24
CA ASN A 89 2.91 -1.49 -3.03
C ASN A 89 4.31 -0.95 -3.36
N ALA A 90 5.37 -1.70 -3.05
CA ALA A 90 6.75 -1.32 -3.36
C ALA A 90 6.97 -1.27 -4.88
N MET A 91 6.43 -2.24 -5.62
CA MET A 91 6.44 -2.21 -7.09
C MET A 91 5.76 -0.96 -7.63
N LEU A 92 4.60 -0.56 -7.09
CA LEU A 92 3.93 0.68 -7.47
C LEU A 92 4.78 1.92 -7.13
N ALA A 93 5.38 1.96 -5.94
CA ALA A 93 6.25 3.06 -5.54
C ALA A 93 7.50 3.18 -6.43
N VAL A 94 8.07 2.06 -6.87
CA VAL A 94 9.19 2.04 -7.83
C VAL A 94 8.75 2.58 -9.19
N LEU A 95 7.59 2.17 -9.71
CA LEU A 95 7.05 2.70 -10.96
C LEU A 95 6.84 4.23 -10.88
N LEU A 96 6.29 4.71 -9.77
CA LEU A 96 6.11 6.15 -9.52
C LEU A 96 7.46 6.88 -9.39
N PHE A 97 8.47 6.25 -8.79
CA PHE A 97 9.82 6.79 -8.73
C PHE A 97 10.44 6.90 -10.13
N CYS A 98 10.30 5.89 -10.98
CA CYS A 98 10.75 5.95 -12.38
C CYS A 98 10.04 7.07 -13.14
N PHE A 99 8.71 7.20 -12.98
CA PHE A 99 7.95 8.30 -13.57
C PHE A 99 8.44 9.67 -13.07
N LYS A 100 8.78 9.78 -11.78
CA LYS A 100 9.35 10.99 -11.19
C LYS A 100 10.67 11.39 -11.86
N LEU A 101 11.52 10.43 -12.25
CA LEU A 101 12.79 10.73 -12.94
C LEU A 101 12.53 11.43 -14.29
N CYS A 102 11.49 11.02 -15.01
CA CYS A 102 11.09 11.66 -16.27
C CYS A 102 10.58 13.10 -16.07
N LEU A 103 10.12 13.48 -14.87
CA LEU A 103 9.71 14.85 -14.55
C LEU A 103 10.89 15.77 -14.18
N TYR A 104 12.07 15.20 -13.96
CA TYR A 104 13.31 15.96 -13.74
C TYR A 104 14.09 16.22 -15.02
N ALA A 105 13.89 15.37 -16.04
CA ALA A 105 14.45 15.52 -17.38
C ALA A 105 13.78 16.68 -18.12
#